data_AF-A0A2D9SB89-F1
#
_entry.id   AF-A0A2D9SB89-F1
#
_cell.length_a   1.000
_cell.length_b   1.000
_cell.length_c   1.000
_cell.angle_alpha   90.00
_cell.angle_beta   90.00
_cell.angle_gamma   90.00
#
_symmetry.space_group_name_H-M   'P 1'
#
loop_
_entity.id
_entity.type
_entity.pdbx_description
1 polymer ?
#
loop_
_entity_poly.entity_id
_entity_poly.type
_entity_poly.pdbx_seq_one_letter_code
_entity_poly.pdbx_strand_id
1 'polypeptide(L)'
;MGHVVVKYKVTINNPEEGAPDYQAIANVIDSFDEVQAVEIKPLAFGMMFIEVQVVLGEGEGIVDEFEERVRGINPLVGQIEALEMGRL
;
A
#
# COMPACT_ATOMS: atom_id res chain seq x y z
N MET A 1 -13.17 15.06 15.17
CA MET A 1 -11.89 14.76 14.50
C MET A 1 -12.24 13.87 13.35
N GLY A 2 -12.14 14.38 12.13
CA GLY A 2 -12.42 13.62 10.92
C GLY A 2 -11.34 12.56 10.70
N HIS A 3 -11.72 11.47 10.05
CA HIS A 3 -10.78 10.48 9.54
C HIS A 3 -10.99 10.39 8.03
N VAL A 4 -9.90 10.16 7.30
CA VAL A 4 -9.96 9.87 5.87
C VAL A 4 -9.67 8.41 5.64
N VAL A 5 -10.49 7.76 4.84
CA VAL A 5 -10.21 6.43 4.32
C VAL A 5 -9.52 6.59 2.99
N VAL A 6 -8.35 6.01 2.85
CA VAL A 6 -7.61 6.00 1.59
C VAL A 6 -7.41 4.57 1.15
N LYS A 7 -7.66 4.32 -0.13
CA LYS A 7 -7.34 3.05 -0.78
C LYS A 7 -6.15 3.23 -1.68
N TYR A 8 -5.08 2.50 -1.42
CA TYR A 8 -3.85 2.52 -2.18
C TYR A 8 -3.72 1.30 -3.10
N LYS A 9 -3.14 1.53 -4.27
CA LYS A 9 -2.57 0.51 -5.14
C LYS A 9 -1.05 0.58 -4.99
N VAL A 10 -0.46 -0.49 -4.45
CA VAL A 10 0.98 -0.64 -4.31
C VAL A 10 1.47 -1.62 -5.36
N THR A 11 2.23 -1.12 -6.33
CA THR A 11 2.86 -1.95 -7.38
C THR A 11 4.22 -2.42 -6.90
N ILE A 12 4.54 -3.69 -7.16
CA ILE A 12 5.86 -4.27 -6.84
C ILE A 12 6.64 -4.43 -8.13
N ASN A 13 7.86 -3.90 -8.15
CA ASN A 13 8.80 -4.04 -9.26
C ASN A 13 9.27 -5.49 -9.34
N ASN A 14 9.31 -6.03 -10.56
CA ASN A 14 9.89 -7.35 -10.77
C ASN A 14 11.42 -7.28 -10.61
N PRO A 15 12.02 -8.14 -9.77
CA PRO A 15 13.47 -8.26 -9.72
C PRO A 15 13.99 -8.88 -11.03
N GLU A 16 15.29 -8.68 -11.31
CA GLU A 16 15.95 -9.30 -12.47
C GLU A 16 15.93 -10.84 -12.40
N GLU A 17 15.89 -11.40 -11.19
CA GLU A 17 15.77 -12.83 -10.94
C GLU A 17 14.61 -13.15 -9.98
N GLY A 18 13.70 -14.02 -10.41
CA GLY A 18 12.58 -14.53 -9.61
C GLY A 18 11.31 -13.68 -9.65
N ALA A 19 10.28 -14.14 -8.93
CA ALA A 19 9.05 -13.37 -8.71
C ALA A 19 9.11 -12.69 -7.33
N PRO A 20 8.60 -11.46 -7.19
CA PRO A 20 8.57 -10.82 -5.88
C PRO A 20 7.61 -11.56 -4.95
N ASP A 21 7.97 -11.61 -3.66
CA ASP A 21 7.12 -12.19 -2.63
C ASP A 21 6.06 -11.18 -2.19
N TYR A 22 4.98 -11.11 -2.97
CA TYR A 22 3.83 -10.24 -2.68
C TYR A 22 3.23 -10.51 -1.30
N GLN A 23 3.23 -11.77 -0.84
CA GLN A 23 2.63 -12.14 0.44
C GLN A 23 3.47 -11.63 1.62
N ALA A 24 4.79 -11.78 1.55
CA ALA A 24 5.67 -11.23 2.57
C ALA A 24 5.53 -9.71 2.69
N ILE A 25 5.50 -9.00 1.55
CA ILE A 25 5.32 -7.54 1.53
C ILE A 25 3.95 -7.14 2.09
N ALA A 26 2.88 -7.82 1.65
CA ALA A 26 1.52 -7.59 2.14
C ALA A 26 1.41 -7.78 3.66
N ASN A 27 2.03 -8.83 4.20
CA ASN A 27 2.01 -9.10 5.64
C ASN A 27 2.72 -8.01 6.45
N VAL A 28 3.79 -7.40 5.91
CA VAL A 28 4.45 -6.26 6.59
C VAL A 28 3.54 -5.03 6.56
N ILE A 29 2.89 -4.74 5.43
CA ILE A 29 1.94 -3.62 5.34
C ILE A 29 0.77 -3.81 6.31
N ASP A 30 0.20 -5.01 6.35
CA ASP A 30 -0.93 -5.37 7.22
C ASP A 30 -0.62 -5.22 8.73
N SER A 31 0.67 -5.14 9.09
CA SER A 31 1.10 -4.91 10.48
C SER A 31 1.05 -3.44 10.93
N PHE A 32 0.75 -2.50 10.04
CA PHE A 32 0.65 -1.07 10.38
C PHE A 32 -0.70 -0.75 11.02
N ASP A 33 -0.68 0.03 12.11
CA ASP A 33 -1.87 0.35 12.91
C ASP A 33 -2.97 1.06 12.11
N GLU A 34 -2.59 1.83 11.09
CA GLU A 34 -3.49 2.59 10.22
C GLU A 34 -4.19 1.70 9.18
N VAL A 35 -3.66 0.51 8.92
CA VAL A 35 -4.15 -0.42 7.88
C VAL A 35 -5.37 -1.19 8.38
N GLN A 36 -6.41 -1.19 7.55
CA GLN A 36 -7.68 -1.86 7.83
C GLN A 36 -7.86 -3.15 7.04
N ALA A 37 -7.27 -3.20 5.84
CA ALA A 37 -7.31 -4.37 4.98
C ALA A 37 -6.18 -4.34 3.95
N VAL A 38 -5.64 -5.51 3.64
CA VAL A 38 -4.68 -5.74 2.56
C VAL A 38 -5.17 -6.88 1.67
N GLU A 39 -5.21 -6.65 0.36
CA GLU A 39 -5.59 -7.66 -0.63
C GLU A 39 -4.58 -7.70 -1.79
N ILE A 40 -4.11 -8.90 -2.16
CA ILE A 40 -3.27 -9.09 -3.35
C ILE A 40 -4.19 -9.36 -4.54
N LYS A 41 -4.17 -8.47 -5.53
CA LYS A 41 -5.06 -8.53 -6.69
C LYS A 41 -4.27 -8.63 -8.00
N PRO A 42 -4.79 -9.38 -8.99
CA PRO A 42 -4.20 -9.39 -10.32
C PRO A 42 -4.41 -8.04 -11.00
N LEU A 43 -3.34 -7.54 -11.60
CA LEU A 43 -3.36 -6.50 -12.60
C LEU A 43 -3.55 -7.17 -13.99
N ALA A 44 -3.19 -6.45 -15.06
CA ALA A 44 -3.11 -7.00 -16.40
C ALA A 44 -1.76 -7.71 -16.65
N PHE A 45 -1.73 -8.58 -17.67
CA PHE A 45 -0.52 -9.25 -18.14
C PHE A 45 0.21 -10.11 -17.09
N GLY A 46 -0.52 -10.69 -16.13
CA GLY A 46 0.05 -11.55 -15.10
C GLY A 46 0.81 -10.80 -14.00
N MET A 47 0.79 -9.46 -14.02
CA MET A 47 1.30 -8.65 -12.91
C MET A 47 0.29 -8.66 -11.76
N MET A 48 0.77 -8.48 -10.54
CA MET A 48 -0.07 -8.34 -9.34
C MET A 48 0.19 -6.98 -8.69
N PHE A 49 -0.76 -6.51 -7.89
CA PHE A 49 -0.58 -5.36 -7.01
C PHE A 49 -1.16 -5.67 -5.63
N ILE A 50 -0.75 -4.89 -4.64
CA ILE A 50 -1.29 -4.96 -3.28
C ILE A 50 -2.24 -3.78 -3.11
N GLU A 51 -3.52 -4.06 -2.92
CA GLU A 51 -4.52 -3.08 -2.49
C GLU A 51 -4.41 -2.92 -0.97
N VAL A 52 -4.30 -1.68 -0.50
CA VAL A 52 -4.16 -1.37 0.92
C VAL A 52 -5.22 -0.34 1.29
N GLN A 53 -6.09 -0.67 2.22
CA GLN A 53 -7.07 0.27 2.77
C GLN A 53 -6.58 0.78 4.12
N VAL A 54 -6.49 2.10 4.26
CA VAL A 54 -6.05 2.75 5.50
C VAL A 54 -7.03 3.78 6.00
N VAL A 55 -7.02 4.00 7.31
CA VAL A 55 -7.73 5.10 7.97
C VAL A 55 -6.68 6.03 8.55
N LEU A 56 -6.59 7.24 8.01
CA LEU A 56 -5.63 8.26 8.42
C LEU A 56 -6.36 9.40 9.16
N GLY A 57 -5.71 9.92 10.20
CA GLY A 57 -6.20 11.08 10.94
C GLY A 57 -6.05 12.39 10.17
N GLU A 58 -6.67 13.45 10.67
CA GLU A 58 -6.47 14.81 10.18
C GLU A 58 -5.15 15.40 10.72
N GLY A 59 -4.16 15.56 9.84
CA GLY A 59 -2.87 16.20 10.13
C GLY A 59 -2.06 16.42 8.85
N GLU A 60 -1.32 17.52 8.76
CA GLU A 60 -0.43 17.78 7.62
C GLU A 60 0.72 16.75 7.61
N GLY A 61 0.95 16.10 6.48
CA GLY A 61 2.02 15.10 6.30
C GLY A 61 1.70 13.67 6.73
N ILE A 62 0.54 13.38 7.32
CA ILE A 62 0.17 12.01 7.74
C ILE A 62 0.11 11.06 6.53
N VAL A 63 -0.40 11.55 5.40
CA VAL A 63 -0.49 10.79 4.14
C VAL A 63 0.90 10.49 3.59
N ASP A 64 1.75 11.52 3.50
CA ASP A 64 3.11 11.38 2.99
C ASP A 64 3.96 10.43 3.87
N GLU A 65 3.84 10.53 5.20
CA GLU A 65 4.56 9.66 6.14
C GLU A 65 4.16 8.19 5.95
N PHE A 66 2.87 7.91 5.77
CA PHE A 66 2.40 6.55 5.51
C PHE A 66 2.97 6.01 4.19
N GLU A 67 2.95 6.80 3.11
CA GLU A 67 3.50 6.38 1.82
C GLU A 67 5.01 6.15 1.87
N GLU A 68 5.76 6.98 2.59
CA GLU A 68 7.19 6.79 2.82
C GLU A 68 7.48 5.52 3.62
N ARG A 69 6.71 5.25 4.68
CA ARG A 69 6.83 4.00 5.45
C ARG A 69 6.59 2.77 4.59
N VAL A 70 5.52 2.77 3.78
CA VAL A 70 5.24 1.66 2.85
C VAL A 70 6.36 1.50 1.82
N ARG A 71 6.92 2.59 1.29
CA ARG A 71 8.05 2.53 0.35
C ARG A 71 9.34 1.98 1.01
N GLY A 72 9.52 2.25 2.30
CA GLY A 72 10.68 1.82 3.08
C GLY A 72 10.70 0.34 3.45
N ILE A 73 9.58 -0.39 3.35
CA ILE A 73 9.50 -1.79 3.81
C ILE A 73 10.29 -2.76 2.93
N ASN A 74 10.38 -2.48 1.63
CA ASN A 74 11.01 -3.37 0.67
C ASN A 74 11.47 -2.58 -0.57
N PRO A 75 12.71 -2.78 -1.05
CA PRO A 75 13.24 -2.07 -2.21
C PRO A 75 12.48 -2.34 -3.52
N LEU A 76 11.69 -3.41 -3.57
CA LEU A 76 10.84 -3.74 -4.70
C LEU A 76 9.51 -2.98 -4.69
N VAL A 77 9.16 -2.27 -3.63
CA VAL A 77 8.00 -1.38 -3.66
C VAL A 77 8.24 -0.29 -4.71
N GLY A 78 7.39 -0.29 -5.74
CA GLY A 78 7.44 0.65 -6.84
C GLY A 78 6.52 1.83 -6.59
N GLN A 79 5.44 1.90 -7.37
CA GLN A 79 4.48 3.00 -7.30
C GLN A 79 3.44 2.75 -6.19
N ILE A 80 3.18 3.79 -5.40
CA ILE A 80 2.05 3.87 -4.47
C ILE A 80 1.09 4.90 -5.07
N GLU A 81 -0.14 4.50 -5.35
CA GLU A 81 -1.15 5.35 -5.98
C GLU A 81 -2.46 5.30 -5.19
N ALA A 82 -3.00 6.46 -4.81
CA ALA A 82 -4.31 6.55 -4.19
C ALA A 82 -5.41 6.33 -5.24
N LEU A 83 -6.19 5.26 -5.07
CA LEU A 83 -7.35 4.93 -5.91
C LEU A 83 -8.62 5.67 -5.47
N GLU A 84 -8.82 5.78 -4.16
CA GLU A 84 -10.02 6.38 -3.57
C GLU A 84 -9.66 7.12 -2.28
N MET A 85 -10.29 8.27 -2.06
CA MET A 85 -10.21 9.05 -0.82
C MET A 85 -11.62 9.41 -0.36
N GLY A 86 -12.02 8.89 0.80
CA GLY A 86 -13.31 9.14 1.43
C GLY A 86 -13.15 9.80 2.80
N ARG A 87 -14.16 10.56 3.23
CA ARG A 87 -14.26 11.04 4.62
C ARG A 87 -15.19 10.11 5.40
N LEU A 88 -14.78 9.73 6.61
CA LEU A 88 -15.62 9.01 7.58
C LEU A 88 -16.47 9.97 8.43
#